data_AF-A0A822H8D5-F1
#
_entry.id   AF-A0A822H8D5-F1
#
_cell.length_a   1.000
_cell.length_b   1.000
_cell.length_c   1.000
_cell.angle_alpha   90.00
_cell.angle_beta   90.00
_cell.angle_gamma   90.00
#
_symmetry.space_group_name_H-M   'P 1'
#
loop_
_entity.id
_entity.type
_entity.pdbx_description
1 polymer ?
#
loop_
_entity_poly.entity_id
_entity_poly.type
_entity_poly.pdbx_seq_one_letter_code
_entity_poly.pdbx_strand_id
1 'polypeptide(L)'
;MLPIMKKPVIDKGADKIRQFVDQIILARRQDSSQSQCQGSDILDLLLSAKDSNGQSFSNEQIREETLAFFLAGHETTSTLITWC
;
A
#
# COMPACT_ATOMS: atom_id res chain seq x y z
N MET A 1 -10.03 -15.49 20.36
CA MET A 1 -9.07 -16.51 19.90
C MET A 1 -9.50 -16.99 18.51
N LEU A 2 -8.80 -16.58 17.45
CA LEU A 2 -9.09 -17.03 16.09
C LEU A 2 -8.71 -18.52 15.91
N PRO A 3 -9.50 -19.34 15.19
CA PRO A 3 -9.21 -20.76 15.01
C PRO A 3 -7.92 -20.96 14.20
N ILE A 4 -6.97 -21.72 14.76
CA ILE A 4 -5.62 -21.93 14.21
C ILE A 4 -5.65 -22.52 12.78
N MET A 5 -6.71 -23.23 12.40
CA MET A 5 -6.83 -23.89 11.09
C MET A 5 -7.02 -22.94 9.89
N LYS A 6 -7.40 -21.67 10.10
CA LYS A 6 -7.56 -20.69 9.00
C LYS A 6 -6.31 -19.83 8.73
N LYS A 7 -5.31 -19.86 9.63
CA LYS A 7 -4.07 -19.07 9.49
C LYS A 7 -3.39 -19.19 8.11
N PRO A 8 -3.08 -20.39 7.60
CA PRO A 8 -2.27 -20.50 6.38
C PRO A 8 -2.98 -19.98 5.13
N VAL A 9 -4.32 -19.89 5.13
CA VAL A 9 -5.08 -19.34 4.00
C VAL A 9 -5.08 -17.81 4.04
N ILE A 10 -5.25 -17.24 5.24
CA ILE A 10 -5.23 -15.79 5.46
C ILE A 10 -3.83 -15.25 5.18
N ASP A 11 -2.79 -15.93 5.67
CA ASP A 11 -1.40 -15.55 5.47
C ASP A 11 -1.05 -15.51 3.98
N LYS A 12 -1.41 -16.56 3.23
CA LYS A 12 -1.22 -16.61 1.76
C LYS A 12 -1.93 -15.49 1.01
N GLY A 13 -3.11 -15.09 1.46
CA GLY A 13 -3.87 -13.99 0.85
C GLY A 13 -3.17 -12.65 1.08
N ALA A 14 -2.77 -12.39 2.31
CA ALA A 14 -2.04 -11.18 2.67
C ALA A 14 -0.69 -11.09 1.92
N ASP A 15 0.02 -12.20 1.79
CA ASP A 15 1.30 -12.25 1.07
C ASP A 15 1.14 -11.91 -0.42
N LYS A 16 0.08 -12.40 -1.08
CA LYS A 16 -0.21 -12.04 -2.47
C LYS A 16 -0.47 -10.54 -2.64
N ILE A 17 -1.25 -9.96 -1.74
CA ILE A 17 -1.54 -8.52 -1.76
C ILE A 17 -0.25 -7.72 -1.56
N ARG A 18 0.58 -8.12 -0.58
CA ARG A 18 1.89 -7.48 -0.34
C ARG A 18 2.78 -7.55 -1.58
N GLN A 19 2.91 -8.73 -2.19
CA GLN A 19 3.69 -8.93 -3.41
C GLN A 19 3.19 -8.06 -4.57
N PHE A 20 1.88 -7.91 -4.71
CA PHE A 20 1.30 -7.05 -5.73
C PHE A 20 1.67 -5.57 -5.51
N VAL A 21 1.55 -5.08 -4.27
CA VAL A 21 1.96 -3.70 -3.94
C VAL A 21 3.47 -3.50 -4.14
N ASP A 22 4.30 -4.47 -3.74
CA ASP A 22 5.75 -4.40 -3.96
C ASP A 22 6.10 -4.28 -5.45
N GLN A 23 5.39 -5.00 -6.34
CA GLN A 23 5.59 -4.87 -7.78
C GLN A 23 5.26 -3.47 -8.30
N ILE A 24 4.17 -2.86 -7.81
CA ILE A 24 3.80 -1.49 -8.19
C ILE A 24 4.86 -0.50 -7.71
N ILE A 25 5.34 -0.62 -6.47
CA ILE A 25 6.40 0.21 -5.90
C ILE A 25 7.66 0.14 -6.77
N LEU A 26 8.07 -1.07 -7.15
CA LEU A 26 9.26 -1.28 -7.98
C LEU A 26 9.09 -0.68 -9.38
N ALA A 27 7.95 -0.91 -10.03
CA ALA A 27 7.66 -0.35 -11.34
C ALA A 27 7.73 1.19 -11.33
N ARG A 28 7.09 1.83 -10.35
CA ARG A 28 7.08 3.29 -10.22
C ARG A 28 8.47 3.87 -9.97
N ARG A 29 9.29 3.21 -9.14
CA ARG A 29 10.69 3.65 -8.92
C ARG A 29 11.54 3.59 -10.19
N GLN A 30 11.26 2.65 -11.08
CA GLN A 30 11.97 2.53 -12.36
C GLN A 30 11.51 3.61 -13.35
N ASP A 31 10.20 3.85 -13.44
CA ASP A 31 9.60 4.88 -14.30
C ASP A 31 9.89 6.32 -13.83
N SER A 32 10.25 6.50 -12.55
CA SER A 32 10.61 7.80 -11.95
C SER A 32 11.84 8.48 -12.59
N SER A 33 12.55 7.79 -13.49
CA SER A 33 13.64 8.39 -14.28
C SER A 33 13.15 9.42 -15.31
N GLN A 34 11.84 9.53 -15.57
CA GLN A 34 11.33 10.34 -16.69
C GLN A 34 10.21 11.35 -16.40
N SER A 35 9.74 11.59 -15.17
CA SER A 35 8.84 12.72 -15.00
C SER A 35 8.76 13.27 -13.59
N GLN A 36 9.18 14.54 -13.49
CA GLN A 36 8.87 15.51 -12.44
C GLN A 36 7.37 15.89 -12.41
N CYS A 37 6.47 14.93 -12.65
CA CYS A 37 5.04 15.14 -12.51
C CYS A 37 4.64 14.83 -11.07
N GLN A 38 4.62 15.89 -10.29
CA GLN A 38 4.00 16.06 -8.97
C GLN A 38 2.89 15.04 -8.64
N GLY A 39 3.11 14.27 -7.58
CA GLY A 39 2.09 13.73 -6.66
C GLY A 39 0.71 13.44 -7.26
N SER A 40 0.65 12.49 -8.21
CA SER A 40 -0.61 12.06 -8.83
C SER A 40 -1.50 11.27 -7.87
N ASP A 41 -0.89 10.55 -6.92
CA ASP A 41 -1.62 9.80 -5.91
C ASP A 41 -0.81 9.60 -4.60
N ILE A 42 -1.45 8.93 -3.64
CA ILE A 42 -0.88 8.69 -2.31
C ILE A 42 0.43 7.90 -2.35
N LEU A 43 0.61 6.99 -3.31
CA LEU A 43 1.83 6.20 -3.40
C LEU A 43 3.00 7.06 -3.89
N ASP A 44 2.75 7.98 -4.83
CA ASP A 44 3.76 8.95 -5.26
C ASP A 44 4.13 9.93 -4.12
N LEU A 45 3.15 10.32 -3.30
CA LEU A 45 3.39 11.11 -2.10
C LEU A 45 4.29 10.34 -1.11
N LEU A 46 4.01 9.06 -0.84
CA LEU A 46 4.84 8.25 0.06
C LEU A 46 6.25 7.99 -0.50
N LEU A 47 6.39 7.81 -1.82
CA LEU A 47 7.68 7.61 -2.49
C LEU A 47 8.56 8.88 -2.46
N SER A 48 7.94 10.05 -2.52
CA SER A 48 8.63 11.35 -2.46
C SER A 48 8.83 11.88 -1.04
N ALA A 49 8.05 11.37 -0.06
CA ALA A 49 8.14 11.80 1.32
C ALA A 49 9.50 11.49 1.95
N LYS A 50 9.91 12.40 2.84
CA LYS A 50 11.13 12.32 3.65
C LYS A 50 10.76 12.49 5.12
N ASP A 51 11.46 11.78 5.99
CA ASP A 51 11.32 11.94 7.43
C ASP A 51 12.00 13.24 7.94
N SER A 52 11.96 13.46 9.26
CA SER A 52 12.59 14.62 9.91
C SER A 52 14.11 14.69 9.72
N ASN A 53 14.75 13.58 9.35
CA ASN A 53 16.19 13.48 9.10
C ASN A 53 16.51 13.56 7.59
N GLY A 54 15.50 13.75 6.73
CA GLY A 54 15.66 13.78 5.27
C GLY A 54 15.76 12.40 4.61
N GLN A 55 15.49 11.32 5.35
CA GLN A 55 15.55 9.95 4.84
C GLN A 55 14.23 9.56 4.15
N SER A 56 14.33 8.85 3.02
CA SER A 56 13.15 8.28 2.37
C SER A 56 12.63 7.08 3.15
N PHE A 57 11.31 6.86 3.10
CA PHE A 57 10.69 5.65 3.63
C PHE A 57 11.20 4.40 2.91
N SER A 58 11.31 3.31 3.67
CA SER A 58 11.61 1.99 3.12
C SER A 58 10.43 1.45 2.30
N ASN A 59 10.69 0.53 1.37
CA ASN A 59 9.61 -0.10 0.61
C ASN A 59 8.61 -0.83 1.51
N GLU A 60 9.08 -1.40 2.62
CA GLU A 60 8.21 -2.01 3.62
C GLU A 60 7.27 -0.99 4.26
N GLN A 61 7.79 0.15 4.72
CA GLN A 61 6.97 1.21 5.31
C GLN A 61 5.95 1.75 4.30
N ILE A 62 6.38 2.00 3.06
CA ILE A 62 5.50 2.47 2.00
C ILE A 62 4.39 1.45 1.72
N ARG A 63 4.72 0.16 1.67
CA ARG A 63 3.73 -0.92 1.48
C ARG A 63 2.73 -0.97 2.62
N GLU A 64 3.19 -0.99 3.86
CA GLU A 64 2.29 -1.09 5.02
C GLU A 64 1.35 0.12 5.11
N GLU A 65 1.83 1.34 4.88
CA GLU A 65 0.97 2.53 4.84
C GLU A 65 -0.02 2.49 3.67
N THR A 66 0.44 2.09 2.48
CA THR A 66 -0.44 1.95 1.29
C THR A 66 -1.57 0.95 1.57
N LEU A 67 -1.27 -0.18 2.21
CA LEU A 67 -2.26 -1.19 2.58
C LEU A 67 -3.24 -0.68 3.63
N ALA A 68 -2.76 0.03 4.65
CA ALA A 68 -3.60 0.62 5.68
C ALA A 68 -4.63 1.58 5.05
N PHE A 69 -4.19 2.49 4.18
CA PHE A 69 -5.08 3.42 3.48
C PHE A 69 -6.09 2.69 2.58
N PHE A 70 -5.63 1.71 1.79
CA PHE A 70 -6.50 0.96 0.89
C PHE A 70 -7.61 0.21 1.66
N LEU A 71 -7.24 -0.48 2.74
CA LEU A 71 -8.19 -1.22 3.58
C LEU A 71 -9.22 -0.29 4.22
N ALA A 72 -8.78 0.85 4.77
CA ALA A 72 -9.68 1.83 5.36
C ALA A 72 -10.70 2.38 4.35
N GLY A 73 -10.24 2.67 3.12
CA GLY A 73 -11.10 3.15 2.04
C GLY A 73 -12.10 2.10 1.55
N HIS A 74 -11.66 0.84 1.43
CA HIS A 74 -12.49 -0.25 0.95
C HIS A 74 -13.66 -0.55 1.91
N GLU A 75 -13.40 -0.66 3.21
CA GLU A 75 -14.44 -0.93 4.22
C GLU A 75 -15.49 0.20 4.27
N THR A 76 -15.03 1.46 4.25
CA THR A 76 -15.93 2.62 4.32
C THR A 76 -16.78 2.75 3.07
N THR A 77 -16.19 2.59 1.88
CA THR A 77 -16.91 2.73 0.60
C THR A 77 -17.88 1.57 0.37
N SER A 78 -17.47 0.34 0.70
CA SER A 78 -18.35 -0.84 0.61
C SER A 78 -19.55 -0.70 1.53
N THR A 79 -19.33 -0.24 2.77
CA THR A 79 -20.41 0.03 3.71
C THR A 79 -21.33 1.14 3.18
N LEU A 80 -20.76 2.22 2.64
CA LEU A 80 -21.56 3.31 2.07
C LEU A 80 -22.50 2.81 0.97
N ILE A 81 -22.00 2.07 -0.02
CA ILE A 81 -22.80 1.59 -1.15
C ILE A 81 -23.81 0.52 -0.73
N THR A 82 -23.49 -0.29 0.29
CA THR A 82 -24.39 -1.38 0.74
C THR A 82 -25.68 -0.84 1.37
N TRP A 83 -25.64 0.36 1.96
CA TRP A 83 -26.75 0.93 2.73
C TRP A 83 -27.32 2.24 2.14
N CYS A 84 -26.85 2.67 0.96
CA CYS A 84 -27.48 3.72 0.16
C CYS A 84 -28.58 3.15 -0.74
#